data_AF-A0A3P3ZCE6-F1
#
_entry.id   AF-A0A3P3ZCE6-F1
#
_cell.length_a   1.000
_cell.length_b   1.000
_cell.length_c   1.000
_cell.angle_alpha   90.00
_cell.angle_beta   90.00
_cell.angle_gamma   90.00
#
_symmetry.space_group_name_H-M   'P 1'
#
loop_
_entity.id
_entity.type
_entity.pdbx_description
1 polymer ?
#
loop_
_entity_poly.entity_id
_entity_poly.type
_entity_poly.pdbx_seq_one_letter_code
_entity_poly.pdbx_strand_id
1 'polypeptide(L)'
;MSLVGSQEGLTDLIPCNEQCGGDYTLYTFGQSEKEVTITVPLAPGTRGKSLCVDLKPKYLQIEVPSKGTILAGELYKPISVHDSTWCIQDGRELVVVLAKTNIQYEEWWPHVVTGERQIDFKTLKPPSIRFSDLDSGAQATVAKMMHEQHQKREDHRLANA
;
A
#
# COMPACT_ATOMS: atom_id res chain seq x y z
N MET A 1 -8.11 -9.24 -13.60
CA MET A 1 -8.71 -9.93 -12.43
C MET A 1 -8.82 -8.93 -11.31
N SER A 2 -9.85 -9.01 -10.45
CA SER A 2 -9.94 -8.16 -9.26
C SER A 2 -8.83 -8.51 -8.27
N LEU A 3 -8.42 -7.56 -7.42
CA LEU A 3 -7.41 -7.79 -6.38
C LEU A 3 -7.80 -8.94 -5.44
N VAL A 4 -9.08 -9.04 -5.07
CA VAL A 4 -9.59 -10.15 -4.25
C VAL A 4 -9.50 -11.48 -4.99
N GLY A 5 -9.74 -11.49 -6.31
CA GLY A 5 -9.66 -12.70 -7.13
C GLY A 5 -8.24 -13.25 -7.27
N SER A 6 -7.20 -12.41 -7.16
CA SER A 6 -5.81 -12.89 -7.20
C SER A 6 -5.39 -13.63 -5.91
N GLN A 7 -6.24 -13.67 -4.89
CA GLN A 7 -5.99 -14.35 -3.61
C GLN A 7 -6.89 -15.58 -3.42
N GLU A 8 -7.54 -16.06 -4.48
CA GLU A 8 -8.35 -17.27 -4.43
C GLU A 8 -7.50 -18.47 -4.00
N GLY A 9 -7.97 -19.21 -2.99
CA GLY A 9 -7.26 -20.36 -2.42
C GLY A 9 -6.20 -20.02 -1.36
N LEU A 10 -5.88 -18.74 -1.11
CA LEU A 10 -5.02 -18.35 0.00
C LEU A 10 -5.81 -18.34 1.32
N THR A 11 -5.31 -19.04 2.33
CA THR A 11 -5.96 -19.15 3.65
C THR A 11 -5.23 -18.42 4.77
N ASP A 12 -3.96 -18.10 4.57
CA ASP A 12 -3.10 -17.47 5.58
C ASP A 12 -2.81 -16.01 5.22
N LEU A 13 -3.79 -15.13 5.38
CA LEU A 13 -3.68 -13.71 5.02
C LEU A 13 -3.67 -12.80 6.25
N ILE A 14 -2.92 -11.70 6.17
CA ILE A 14 -2.80 -10.68 7.23
C ILE A 14 -3.92 -9.63 7.03
N PRO A 15 -4.78 -9.35 8.01
CA PRO A 15 -5.74 -8.25 7.90
C PRO A 15 -5.02 -6.91 7.62
N CYS A 16 -5.58 -6.09 6.72
CA CYS A 16 -5.01 -4.80 6.40
C CYS A 16 -5.03 -3.86 7.62
N ASN A 17 -3.92 -3.17 7.87
CA ASN A 17 -3.84 -2.13 8.88
C ASN A 17 -4.45 -0.80 8.37
N GLU A 18 -4.50 0.21 9.24
CA GLU A 18 -5.08 1.54 8.91
C GLU A 18 -4.34 2.26 7.78
N GLN A 19 -3.11 1.86 7.49
CA GLN A 19 -2.27 2.42 6.43
C GLN A 19 -2.33 1.59 5.15
N CYS A 20 -3.35 0.76 4.97
CA CYS A 20 -3.56 -0.05 3.77
C CYS A 20 -2.42 -1.05 3.47
N GLY A 21 -1.62 -1.40 4.47
CA GLY A 21 -0.59 -2.44 4.39
C GLY A 21 -0.83 -3.51 5.45
N GLY A 22 0.24 -4.06 6.02
CA GLY A 22 0.16 -5.18 6.97
C GLY A 22 1.17 -5.10 8.10
N ASP A 23 0.81 -5.71 9.22
CA ASP A 23 1.63 -5.78 10.42
C ASP A 23 2.31 -7.16 10.51
N TYR A 24 3.64 -7.17 10.43
CA TYR A 24 4.48 -8.35 10.56
C TYR A 24 5.15 -8.36 11.93
N THR A 25 5.77 -9.48 12.28
CA THR A 25 6.45 -9.62 13.57
C THR A 25 7.61 -8.65 13.74
N LEU A 26 8.34 -8.32 12.67
CA LEU A 26 9.57 -7.53 12.75
C LEU A 26 9.43 -6.08 12.26
N TYR A 27 8.42 -5.80 11.44
CA TYR A 27 8.17 -4.52 10.80
C TYR A 27 6.68 -4.38 10.48
N THR A 28 6.26 -3.16 10.18
CA THR A 28 4.95 -2.90 9.57
C THR A 28 5.16 -2.22 8.24
N PHE A 29 4.22 -2.39 7.30
CA PHE A 29 4.18 -1.53 6.14
C PHE A 29 2.80 -0.92 5.96
N GLY A 30 2.79 0.28 5.40
CA GLY A 30 1.63 0.96 4.87
C GLY A 30 1.88 1.35 3.42
N GLN A 31 0.86 1.82 2.73
CA GLN A 31 0.99 2.26 1.35
C GLN A 31 -0.11 3.24 0.96
N SER A 32 0.22 4.04 -0.04
CA SER A 32 -0.72 4.83 -0.82
C SER A 32 -0.65 4.39 -2.29
N GLU A 33 -1.34 5.13 -3.17
CA GLU A 33 -1.19 4.97 -4.62
C GLU A 33 0.26 5.18 -5.10
N LYS A 34 1.03 6.02 -4.40
CA LYS A 34 2.34 6.51 -4.87
C LYS A 34 3.51 5.80 -4.21
N GLU A 35 3.34 5.31 -3.00
CA GLU A 35 4.47 4.82 -2.20
C GLU A 35 4.10 3.69 -1.27
N VAL A 36 5.13 2.96 -0.84
CA VAL A 36 5.08 1.97 0.25
C VAL A 36 5.99 2.46 1.36
N THR A 37 5.47 2.54 2.58
CA THR A 37 6.22 2.98 3.76
C THR A 37 6.41 1.80 4.69
N ILE A 38 7.66 1.48 5.01
CA ILE A 38 8.06 0.37 5.87
C ILE A 38 8.61 0.95 7.16
N THR A 39 8.09 0.49 8.30
CA THR A 39 8.52 0.93 9.62
C THR A 39 9.09 -0.25 10.41
N VAL A 40 10.36 -0.13 10.82
CA VAL A 40 11.06 -1.15 11.61
C VAL A 40 11.41 -0.56 12.98
N PRO A 41 10.88 -1.11 14.09
CA PRO A 41 11.29 -0.68 15.42
C PRO A 41 12.77 -0.95 15.68
N LEU A 42 13.48 0.02 16.24
CA LEU A 42 14.90 -0.02 16.56
C LEU A 42 15.14 0.01 18.07
N ALA A 43 16.28 -0.52 18.50
CA ALA A 43 16.73 -0.36 19.87
C ALA A 43 17.21 1.10 20.11
N PRO A 44 17.04 1.65 21.33
CA PRO A 44 17.54 2.98 21.66
C PRO A 44 19.03 3.13 21.35
N GLY A 45 19.41 4.25 20.73
CA GLY A 45 20.80 4.55 20.39
C GLY A 45 21.30 3.90 19.10
N THR A 46 20.44 3.21 18.34
CA THR A 46 20.77 2.74 16.98
C THR A 46 21.15 3.92 16.10
N ARG A 47 22.28 3.82 15.40
CA ARG A 47 22.79 4.88 14.52
C ARG A 47 22.59 4.49 13.06
N GLY A 48 22.31 5.47 12.19
CA GLY A 48 22.11 5.20 10.76
C GLY A 48 23.26 4.42 10.12
N LYS A 49 24.51 4.73 10.49
CA LYS A 49 25.72 4.04 9.99
C LYS A 49 25.81 2.55 10.33
N SER A 50 25.03 2.06 11.30
CA SER A 50 25.00 0.63 11.65
C SER A 50 23.86 -0.13 10.96
N LEU A 51 22.99 0.57 10.23
CA LEU A 51 21.92 -0.06 9.47
C LEU A 51 22.43 -0.42 8.07
N CYS A 52 21.95 -1.53 7.53
CA CYS A 52 22.08 -1.85 6.11
C CYS A 52 20.71 -1.65 5.47
N VAL A 53 20.60 -0.68 4.55
CA VAL A 53 19.40 -0.43 3.75
C VAL A 53 19.85 -0.32 2.30
N ASP A 54 19.67 -1.38 1.53
CA ASP A 54 20.01 -1.44 0.09
C ASP A 54 18.72 -1.41 -0.73
N LEU A 55 18.56 -0.32 -1.49
CA LEU A 55 17.41 -0.09 -2.35
C LEU A 55 17.83 -0.26 -3.81
N LYS A 56 17.19 -1.21 -4.51
CA LYS A 56 17.37 -1.42 -5.94
C LYS A 56 16.01 -1.39 -6.63
N PRO A 57 15.96 -1.16 -7.96
CA PRO A 57 14.69 -1.00 -8.65
C PRO A 57 13.71 -2.16 -8.47
N LYS A 58 14.18 -3.38 -8.21
CA LYS A 58 13.33 -4.57 -7.97
C LYS A 58 13.75 -5.37 -6.75
N TYR A 59 14.60 -4.83 -5.86
CA TYR A 59 15.11 -5.58 -4.73
C TYR A 59 15.30 -4.67 -3.53
N LEU A 60 15.02 -5.20 -2.36
CA LEU A 60 15.17 -4.52 -1.08
C LEU A 60 15.93 -5.42 -0.12
N GLN A 61 16.86 -4.83 0.63
CA GLN A 61 17.45 -5.44 1.80
C GLN A 61 17.49 -4.45 2.96
N ILE A 62 17.00 -4.89 4.12
CA ILE A 62 17.01 -4.17 5.38
C ILE A 62 17.58 -5.10 6.45
N GLU A 63 18.70 -4.71 7.05
CA GLU A 63 19.29 -5.40 8.19
C GLU A 63 19.49 -4.43 9.36
N VAL A 64 19.08 -4.90 10.53
CA VAL A 64 19.21 -4.17 11.80
C VAL A 64 20.10 -5.00 12.72
N PRO A 65 21.21 -4.45 13.28
CA PRO A 65 22.18 -5.22 14.04
C PRO A 65 21.60 -6.06 15.20
N SER A 66 20.56 -5.56 15.86
CA SER A 66 19.92 -6.24 16.99
C SER A 66 18.91 -7.32 16.59
N LYS A 67 18.44 -7.31 15.34
CA LYS A 67 17.36 -8.17 14.84
C LYS A 67 17.78 -9.07 13.66
N GLY A 68 18.92 -8.80 13.03
CA GLY A 68 19.36 -9.45 11.81
C GLY A 68 18.63 -8.92 10.57
N THR A 69 18.43 -9.79 9.59
CA THR A 69 17.72 -9.48 8.35
C THR A 69 16.23 -9.33 8.61
N ILE A 70 15.71 -8.13 8.33
CA ILE A 70 14.29 -7.80 8.44
C ILE A 70 13.58 -8.13 7.14
N LEU A 71 14.15 -7.67 6.02
CA LEU A 71 13.68 -7.90 4.66
C LEU A 71 14.88 -8.15 3.76
N ALA A 72 14.80 -9.13 2.86
CA ALA A 72 15.78 -9.36 1.81
C ALA A 72 15.14 -10.14 0.67
N GLY A 73 14.92 -9.49 -0.48
CA GLY A 73 14.37 -10.18 -1.65
C GLY A 73 13.85 -9.26 -2.74
N GLU A 74 13.26 -9.90 -3.76
CA GLU A 74 12.63 -9.21 -4.89
C GLU A 74 11.37 -8.45 -4.44
N LEU A 75 11.25 -7.19 -4.81
CA LEU A 75 10.08 -6.36 -4.51
C LEU A 75 8.87 -6.84 -5.33
N TYR A 76 7.66 -6.71 -4.77
CA TYR A 76 6.42 -7.05 -5.50
C TYR A 76 6.32 -6.31 -6.85
N LYS A 77 6.70 -5.03 -6.88
CA LYS A 77 6.80 -4.22 -8.08
C LYS A 77 8.02 -3.30 -8.06
N PRO A 78 8.43 -2.76 -9.23
CA PRO A 78 9.58 -1.89 -9.28
C PRO A 78 9.37 -0.54 -8.58
N ILE A 79 10.46 0.02 -8.08
CA ILE A 79 10.50 1.32 -7.38
C ILE A 79 11.45 2.30 -8.07
N SER A 80 11.20 3.60 -7.88
CA SER A 80 12.15 4.66 -8.22
C SER A 80 13.14 4.78 -7.07
N VAL A 81 14.34 4.22 -7.22
CA VAL A 81 15.38 4.31 -6.18
C VAL A 81 15.76 5.76 -5.89
N HIS A 82 15.75 6.62 -6.92
CA HIS A 82 16.04 8.05 -6.78
C HIS A 82 15.02 8.77 -5.89
N ASP A 83 13.74 8.42 -6.02
CA ASP A 83 12.65 9.07 -5.26
C ASP A 83 12.31 8.32 -3.97
N SER A 84 12.99 7.20 -3.71
CA SER A 84 12.87 6.44 -2.47
C SER A 84 13.88 6.94 -1.45
N THR A 85 13.53 6.89 -0.17
CA THR A 85 14.39 7.39 0.90
C THR A 85 14.23 6.54 2.16
N TRP A 86 15.14 6.73 3.11
CA TRP A 86 14.99 6.18 4.45
C TRP A 86 15.58 7.11 5.50
N CYS A 87 15.03 7.06 6.71
CA CYS A 87 15.54 7.83 7.84
C CYS A 87 15.30 7.08 9.16
N ILE A 88 15.98 7.53 10.22
CA ILE A 88 15.63 7.13 11.58
C ILE A 88 14.72 8.20 12.15
N GLN A 89 13.49 7.83 12.50
CA GLN A 89 12.51 8.69 13.14
C GLN A 89 12.60 8.55 14.67
N ASP A 90 12.69 9.69 15.35
CA ASP A 90 12.74 9.84 16.82
C ASP A 90 13.78 8.96 17.56
N GLY A 91 14.79 8.47 16.83
CA GLY A 91 15.82 7.56 17.35
C GLY A 91 15.30 6.15 17.70
N ARG A 92 14.08 5.80 17.27
CA ARG A 92 13.38 4.58 17.68
C ARG A 92 12.88 3.74 16.52
N GLU A 93 12.73 4.31 15.33
CA GLU A 93 12.16 3.62 14.18
C GLU A 93 12.99 3.91 12.94
N LEU A 94 13.28 2.88 12.15
CA LEU A 94 13.73 3.04 10.77
C LEU A 94 12.48 3.14 9.91
N VAL A 95 12.35 4.23 9.17
CA VAL A 95 11.29 4.45 8.19
C VAL A 95 11.91 4.42 6.80
N VAL A 96 11.44 3.51 5.95
CA VAL A 96 11.85 3.39 4.55
C VAL A 96 10.64 3.69 3.67
N VAL A 97 10.77 4.68 2.78
CA VAL A 97 9.73 5.09 1.84
C VAL A 97 10.16 4.68 0.43
N LEU A 98 9.37 3.83 -0.21
CA LEU A 98 9.60 3.32 -1.55
C LEU A 98 8.64 3.97 -2.54
N ALA A 99 9.16 4.73 -3.49
CA ALA A 99 8.36 5.37 -4.53
C ALA A 99 8.00 4.37 -5.64
N LYS A 100 6.71 4.12 -5.87
CA LYS A 100 6.21 3.21 -6.91
C LYS A 100 6.44 3.82 -8.29
N THR A 101 6.94 3.04 -9.26
CA THR A 101 7.10 3.55 -10.65
C THR A 101 5.84 3.39 -11.50
N ASN A 102 4.87 2.59 -11.06
CA ASN A 102 3.72 2.13 -11.86
C ASN A 102 2.38 2.69 -11.36
N ILE A 103 2.35 4.00 -11.09
CA ILE A 103 1.22 4.72 -10.47
C ILE A 103 -0.07 4.66 -11.32
N GLN A 104 0.04 4.43 -12.63
CA GLN A 104 -1.08 4.47 -13.59
C GLN A 104 -2.18 3.41 -13.39
N TYR A 105 -1.96 2.40 -12.55
CA TYR A 105 -2.89 1.28 -12.37
C TYR A 105 -3.36 1.06 -10.92
N GLU A 106 -3.14 2.03 -10.00
CA GLU A 106 -3.51 1.93 -8.58
C GLU A 106 -3.16 0.56 -7.97
N GLU A 107 -1.90 0.13 -8.12
CA GLU A 107 -1.51 -1.19 -7.64
C GLU A 107 -1.23 -1.17 -6.13
N TRP A 108 -2.18 -1.74 -5.38
CA TRP A 108 -2.01 -2.13 -4.00
C TRP A 108 -1.08 -3.35 -3.91
N TRP A 109 -0.06 -3.25 -3.08
CA TRP A 109 0.92 -4.31 -2.88
C TRP A 109 0.39 -5.30 -1.83
N PRO A 110 0.34 -6.60 -2.15
CA PRO A 110 -0.08 -7.61 -1.17
C PRO A 110 0.99 -7.86 -0.10
N HIS A 111 2.26 -7.59 -0.41
CA HIS A 111 3.43 -7.66 0.47
C HIS A 111 4.53 -6.74 -0.07
N VAL A 112 5.60 -6.50 0.69
CA VAL A 112 6.74 -5.70 0.24
C VAL A 112 7.65 -6.54 -0.66
N VAL A 113 8.09 -7.69 -0.15
CA VAL A 113 8.97 -8.63 -0.86
C VAL A 113 8.19 -9.88 -1.25
N THR A 114 8.45 -10.38 -2.46
CA THR A 114 7.78 -11.59 -2.96
C THR A 114 8.09 -12.81 -2.12
N GLY A 115 7.08 -13.66 -1.89
CA GLY A 115 7.21 -14.85 -1.06
C GLY A 115 6.84 -14.63 0.40
N GLU A 116 6.66 -13.38 0.83
CA GLU A 116 6.06 -13.08 2.13
C GLU A 116 4.54 -13.33 2.13
N ARG A 117 4.03 -13.53 3.34
CA ARG A 117 2.59 -13.63 3.61
C ARG A 117 1.87 -12.39 3.09
N GLN A 118 0.72 -12.55 2.44
CA GLN A 118 0.00 -11.42 1.84
C GLN A 118 -0.98 -10.78 2.82
N ILE A 119 -1.24 -9.48 2.65
CA ILE A 119 -2.39 -8.82 3.26
C ILE A 119 -3.69 -9.30 2.62
N ASP A 120 -4.78 -9.34 3.37
CA ASP A 120 -6.09 -9.72 2.87
C ASP A 120 -6.75 -8.54 2.17
N PHE A 121 -6.80 -8.56 0.84
CA PHE A 121 -7.44 -7.50 0.06
C PHE A 121 -8.95 -7.37 0.33
N LYS A 122 -9.61 -8.36 0.93
CA LYS A 122 -11.02 -8.23 1.37
C LYS A 122 -11.17 -7.23 2.53
N THR A 123 -10.10 -7.02 3.29
CA THR A 123 -10.08 -6.11 4.45
C THR A 123 -9.48 -4.74 4.11
N LEU A 124 -8.95 -4.58 2.89
CA LEU A 124 -8.37 -3.33 2.42
C LEU A 124 -9.44 -2.24 2.34
N LYS A 125 -9.16 -1.09 2.96
CA LYS A 125 -10.02 0.10 2.92
C LYS A 125 -9.22 1.30 2.41
N PRO A 126 -9.14 1.49 1.08
CA PRO A 126 -8.51 2.68 0.52
C PRO A 126 -9.16 3.96 1.06
N PRO A 127 -8.40 5.07 1.17
CA PRO A 127 -8.98 6.35 1.52
C PRO A 127 -10.13 6.69 0.57
N SER A 128 -11.31 7.02 1.12
CA SER A 128 -12.41 7.48 0.30
C SER A 128 -12.10 8.90 -0.20
N ILE A 129 -12.00 9.07 -1.52
CA ILE A 129 -11.94 10.40 -2.11
C ILE A 129 -13.31 11.05 -1.87
N ARG A 130 -13.36 12.11 -1.07
CA ARG A 130 -14.62 12.82 -0.84
C ARG A 130 -14.96 13.58 -2.13
N PHE A 131 -16.25 13.68 -2.44
CA PHE A 131 -16.70 14.45 -3.60
C PHE A 131 -16.15 15.90 -3.58
N SER A 132 -15.99 16.49 -2.39
CA SER A 132 -15.40 17.81 -2.19
C SER A 132 -13.96 17.95 -2.67
N ASP A 133 -13.22 16.84 -2.70
CA ASP A 133 -11.78 16.81 -2.99
C ASP A 133 -11.53 16.61 -4.50
N LEU A 134 -12.59 16.35 -5.26
CA LEU A 134 -12.57 16.28 -6.72
C LEU A 134 -12.53 17.69 -7.32
N ASP A 135 -11.85 17.86 -8.46
CA ASP A 135 -11.95 19.08 -9.24
C ASP A 135 -13.37 19.28 -9.81
N SER A 136 -13.69 20.51 -10.24
CA SER A 136 -15.03 20.87 -10.71
C SER A 136 -15.49 20.06 -11.94
N GLY A 137 -14.56 19.61 -12.78
CA GLY A 137 -14.86 18.78 -13.95
C GLY A 137 -15.21 17.34 -13.56
N ALA A 138 -14.44 16.75 -12.65
CA ALA A 138 -14.70 15.43 -12.08
C ALA A 138 -16.01 15.42 -11.29
N GLN A 139 -16.27 16.45 -10.49
CA GLN A 139 -17.53 16.62 -9.76
C GLN A 139 -18.75 16.63 -10.69
N ALA A 140 -18.71 17.41 -11.77
CA ALA A 140 -19.80 17.48 -12.74
C ALA A 140 -20.05 16.12 -13.42
N THR A 141 -18.98 15.39 -13.72
CA THR A 141 -19.05 14.05 -14.32
C THR A 141 -19.71 13.05 -13.37
N VAL A 142 -19.28 13.02 -12.10
CA VAL A 142 -19.85 12.13 -11.07
C VAL A 142 -21.31 12.48 -10.79
N ALA A 143 -21.65 13.77 -10.68
CA ALA A 143 -23.02 14.23 -10.48
C ALA A 143 -23.96 13.78 -11.61
N LYS A 144 -23.50 13.89 -12.86
CA LYS A 144 -24.25 13.41 -14.04
C LYS A 144 -24.50 11.90 -13.97
N MET A 145 -23.46 11.12 -13.66
CA MET A 145 -23.60 9.66 -13.52
C MET A 145 -24.60 9.27 -12.44
N MET A 146 -24.57 9.95 -11.28
CA MET A 146 -25.52 9.73 -10.20
C MET A 146 -26.95 10.04 -10.65
N HIS A 147 -27.17 11.16 -11.34
CA HIS A 147 -28.49 11.53 -11.86
C HIS A 147 -29.01 10.49 -12.87
N GLU A 148 -28.18 10.06 -13.81
CA GLU A 148 -28.52 9.01 -14.78
C GLU A 148 -28.84 7.67 -14.12
N GLN A 149 -28.14 7.31 -13.05
CA GLN A 149 -28.37 6.06 -12.33
C GLN A 149 -29.68 6.09 -11.53
N HIS A 150 -30.02 7.23 -10.93
CA HIS A 150 -31.30 7.45 -10.27
C HIS A 150 -32.45 7.39 -11.26
N GLN A 151 -32.33 8.09 -12.40
CA GLN A 151 -33.35 8.14 -13.43
C GLN A 151 -33.60 6.76 -14.05
N LYS A 152 -32.53 6.00 -14.35
CA LYS A 152 -32.65 4.61 -14.82
C LYS A 152 -33.32 3.68 -13.80
N ARG A 153 -33.07 3.85 -12.49
CA ARG A 153 -33.73 3.04 -11.44
C ARG A 153 -35.21 3.38 -11.33
N GLU A 154 -35.57 4.65 -11.42
CA GLU A 154 -36.97 5.11 -11.38
C GLU A 154 -37.74 4.63 -12.62
N ASP A 155 -37.16 4.80 -13.81
CA ASP A 155 -37.75 4.32 -15.07
C ASP A 155 -37.93 2.79 -15.07
N HIS A 156 -36.93 2.03 -14.57
CA HIS A 156 -37.03 0.58 -14.48
C HIS A 156 -38.08 0.13 -13.44
N ARG A 157 -38.27 0.89 -12.37
CA ARG A 157 -39.29 0.63 -11.36
C ARG A 157 -40.70 0.94 -11.89
N LEU A 158 -40.86 1.98 -12.70
CA LEU A 158 -42.14 2.34 -13.34
C LEU A 158 -42.52 1.39 -14.48
N ALA A 159 -41.53 0.82 -15.19
CA ALA A 159 -41.78 -0.13 -16.27
C ALA A 159 -42.15 -1.55 -15.81
N ASN A 160 -41.87 -1.90 -14.55
CA ASN A 160 -42.13 -3.21 -13.95
C ASN A 160 -43.24 -3.19 -12.88
N ALA A 161 -43.96 -2.08 -12.75
CA ALA A 161 -45.14 -1.90 -11.88
C ALA A 161 -46.42 -1.92 -12.72
#